data_AF-A0A1L8M997-F1
#
_entry.id   AF-A0A1L8M997-F1
#
_cell.length_a   1.000
_cell.length_b   1.000
_cell.length_c   1.000
_cell.angle_alpha   90.00
_cell.angle_beta   90.00
_cell.angle_gamma   90.00
#
_symmetry.space_group_name_H-M   'P 1'
#
loop_
_entity.id
_entity.type
_entity.pdbx_description
1 polymer ?
#
loop_
_entity_poly.entity_id
_entity_poly.type
_entity_poly.pdbx_seq_one_letter_code
_entity_poly.pdbx_strand_id
1 'polypeptide(L)'
;MTDIDLNHPYTPTALRELNDKIASQLDESSSSDFSQLLELVNERDSLINSHLASLNDEDKQAFAKHEIGVNNKLKELAQSLLGSSKDEVTRLVRGKAAVKKYK
;
A
#
# COMPACT_ATOMS: atom_id res chain seq x y z
N MET A 1 -10.34 3.92 10.44
CA MET A 1 -10.92 3.47 9.16
C MET A 1 -10.57 4.48 8.11
N THR A 2 -9.36 4.32 7.61
CA THR A 2 -8.94 4.96 6.37
C THR A 2 -9.58 4.11 5.29
N ASP A 3 -10.59 4.63 4.61
CA ASP A 3 -11.25 3.88 3.52
C ASP A 3 -10.27 3.85 2.33
N ILE A 4 -9.40 2.83 2.31
CA ILE A 4 -8.35 2.66 1.30
C ILE A 4 -9.00 2.05 0.06
N ASP A 5 -9.58 2.92 -0.77
CA ASP A 5 -10.13 2.52 -2.06
C ASP A 5 -9.03 2.43 -3.12
N LEU A 6 -8.58 1.20 -3.38
CA LEU A 6 -7.61 0.84 -4.41
C LEU A 6 -8.29 0.34 -5.70
N ASN A 7 -9.62 0.39 -5.78
CA ASN A 7 -10.36 -0.09 -6.93
C ASN A 7 -10.74 1.08 -7.87
N HIS A 8 -10.89 0.77 -9.15
CA HIS A 8 -11.36 1.69 -10.18
C HIS A 8 -12.30 0.92 -11.16
N PRO A 9 -13.03 1.61 -12.05
CA PRO A 9 -14.03 0.96 -12.92
C PRO A 9 -13.50 -0.14 -13.86
N TYR A 10 -12.18 -0.17 -14.07
CA TYR A 10 -11.49 -1.14 -14.94
C TYR A 10 -10.71 -2.19 -14.14
N THR A 11 -10.85 -2.22 -12.82
CA THR A 11 -10.16 -3.20 -11.97
C THR A 11 -10.76 -4.58 -12.21
N PRO A 12 -9.98 -5.58 -12.69
CA PRO A 12 -10.48 -6.93 -12.85
C PRO A 12 -10.71 -7.58 -11.48
N THR A 13 -11.62 -8.57 -11.42
CA THR A 13 -12.00 -9.24 -10.17
C THR A 13 -10.80 -9.77 -9.38
N ALA A 14 -9.82 -10.37 -10.08
CA ALA A 14 -8.61 -10.87 -9.44
C ALA A 14 -7.74 -9.76 -8.79
N LEU A 15 -7.71 -8.56 -9.38
CA LEU A 15 -7.02 -7.40 -8.81
C LEU A 15 -7.79 -6.84 -7.62
N ARG A 16 -9.12 -6.90 -7.66
CA ARG A 16 -9.99 -6.46 -6.56
C ARG A 16 -9.77 -7.26 -5.29
N GLU A 17 -9.68 -8.58 -5.40
CA GLU A 17 -9.37 -9.44 -4.26
C GLU A 17 -8.01 -9.13 -3.63
N LEU A 18 -6.99 -8.82 -4.46
CA LEU A 18 -5.68 -8.39 -3.97
C LEU A 18 -5.74 -7.01 -3.32
N ASN A 19 -6.45 -6.06 -3.92
CA ASN A 19 -6.64 -4.71 -3.39
C ASN A 19 -7.32 -4.75 -2.02
N ASP A 20 -8.36 -5.57 -1.85
CA ASP A 20 -9.08 -5.71 -0.58
C ASP A 20 -8.18 -6.32 0.51
N LYS A 21 -7.31 -7.29 0.16
CA LYS A 21 -6.29 -7.83 1.08
C LYS A 21 -5.27 -6.78 1.49
N ILE A 22 -4.78 -5.98 0.53
CA ILE A 22 -3.82 -4.89 0.79
C ILE A 22 -4.46 -3.83 1.70
N ALA A 23 -5.69 -3.42 1.41
CA ALA A 23 -6.44 -2.47 2.23
C ALA A 23 -6.64 -2.99 3.66
N SER A 24 -6.98 -4.28 3.81
CA SER A 24 -7.12 -4.93 5.12
C SER A 24 -5.80 -4.93 5.90
N GLN A 25 -4.68 -5.29 5.25
CA GLN A 25 -3.35 -5.27 5.87
C GLN A 25 -2.92 -3.85 6.29
N LEU A 26 -3.29 -2.83 5.51
CA LEU A 26 -3.01 -1.43 5.81
C LEU A 26 -3.91 -0.83 6.90
N ASP A 27 -5.13 -1.34 7.11
CA ASP A 27 -5.99 -0.90 8.23
C ASP A 27 -5.64 -1.64 9.53
N GLU A 28 -5.16 -2.89 9.45
CA GLU A 28 -4.65 -3.67 10.58
C GLU A 28 -3.29 -3.19 11.11
N SER A 29 -2.58 -2.33 10.36
CA SER A 29 -1.19 -1.94 10.66
C SER A 29 -1.07 -1.03 11.89
N SER A 30 -1.15 -1.64 13.07
CA SER A 30 -0.50 -1.18 14.31
C SER A 30 0.77 -1.99 14.63
N SER A 31 1.03 -3.14 13.98
CA SER A 31 2.35 -3.81 14.02
C SER A 31 2.64 -4.86 12.93
N SER A 32 1.78 -5.05 11.91
CA SER A 32 1.85 -6.23 11.04
C SER A 32 2.89 -6.13 9.92
N ASP A 33 3.49 -7.28 9.60
CA ASP A 33 4.69 -7.47 8.78
C ASP A 33 4.68 -6.73 7.44
N PHE A 34 5.53 -5.71 7.33
CA PHE A 34 5.83 -5.00 6.08
C PHE A 34 6.21 -5.95 4.93
N SER A 35 6.76 -7.12 5.27
CA SER A 35 7.09 -8.19 4.32
C SER A 35 5.86 -8.76 3.61
N GLN A 36 4.75 -8.99 4.32
CA GLN A 36 3.51 -9.49 3.72
C GLN A 36 2.88 -8.43 2.80
N LEU A 37 2.91 -7.17 3.23
CA LEU A 37 2.47 -6.05 2.39
C LEU A 37 3.29 -5.97 1.10
N LEU A 38 4.62 -6.14 1.18
CA LEU A 38 5.50 -6.13 0.02
C LEU A 38 5.21 -7.28 -0.95
N GLU A 39 4.96 -8.49 -0.44
CA GLU A 39 4.55 -9.65 -1.26
C GLU A 39 3.24 -9.37 -2.00
N LEU A 40 2.22 -8.86 -1.31
CA LEU A 40 0.93 -8.51 -1.92
C LEU A 40 1.07 -7.42 -2.99
N VAL A 41 1.92 -6.41 -2.77
CA VAL A 41 2.19 -5.35 -3.75
C VAL A 41 2.91 -5.90 -4.99
N ASN A 42 3.85 -6.84 -4.83
CA ASN A 42 4.52 -7.49 -5.96
C ASN A 42 3.58 -8.41 -6.75
N GLU A 43 2.68 -9.13 -6.07
CA GLU A 43 1.65 -9.94 -6.70
C GLU A 43 0.69 -9.07 -7.50
N ARG A 44 0.28 -7.93 -6.92
CA ARG A 44 -0.53 -6.90 -7.57
C ARG A 44 0.12 -6.39 -8.86
N ASP A 45 1.40 -6.04 -8.81
CA ASP A 45 2.14 -5.53 -9.99
C ASP A 45 2.27 -6.60 -11.10
N SER A 46 2.50 -7.85 -10.71
CA SER A 46 2.54 -8.98 -11.66
C SER A 46 1.19 -9.19 -12.34
N LEU A 47 0.09 -9.07 -11.60
CA LEU A 47 -1.26 -9.23 -12.10
C LEU A 47 -1.67 -8.07 -13.01
N ILE A 48 -1.30 -6.84 -12.67
CA ILE A 48 -1.47 -5.65 -13.51
C ILE A 48 -0.73 -5.82 -14.84
N ASN A 49 0.54 -6.20 -14.81
CA ASN A 49 1.33 -6.42 -16.03
C ASN A 49 0.73 -7.53 -16.91
N SER A 50 0.27 -8.62 -16.29
CA SER A 50 -0.41 -9.71 -17.01
C SER A 50 -1.73 -9.24 -17.63
N HIS A 51 -2.51 -8.44 -16.89
CA HIS A 51 -3.76 -7.88 -17.41
C HIS A 51 -3.50 -6.90 -18.55
N LEU A 52 -2.55 -5.98 -18.40
CA LEU A 52 -2.11 -5.06 -19.45
C LEU A 52 -1.63 -5.79 -20.71
N ALA A 53 -0.96 -6.93 -20.57
CA ALA A 53 -0.53 -7.74 -21.70
C ALA A 53 -1.72 -8.40 -22.45
N SER A 54 -2.83 -8.65 -21.75
CA SER A 54 -4.05 -9.24 -22.33
C SER A 54 -4.99 -8.24 -23.00
N LEU A 55 -4.85 -6.94 -22.71
CA LEU A 55 -5.70 -5.87 -23.23
C LEU A 55 -5.23 -5.33 -24.60
N ASN A 56 -6.18 -4.82 -25.38
CA ASN A 56 -5.90 -4.03 -26.59
C ASN A 56 -5.38 -2.62 -26.20
N ASP A 57 -4.89 -1.85 -27.18
CA ASP A 57 -4.26 -0.55 -26.90
C ASP A 57 -5.22 0.50 -26.30
N GLU A 58 -6.51 0.51 -26.68
CA GLU A 58 -7.49 1.44 -26.11
C GLU A 58 -7.82 1.11 -24.64
N ASP A 59 -8.12 -0.16 -24.36
CA ASP A 59 -8.41 -0.65 -23.01
C ASP A 59 -7.18 -0.56 -22.11
N LYS A 60 -5.98 -0.81 -22.65
CA LYS A 60 -4.70 -0.63 -21.96
C LYS A 60 -4.52 0.82 -21.53
N GLN A 61 -4.76 1.79 -22.42
CA GLN A 61 -4.65 3.21 -22.07
C GLN A 61 -5.69 3.62 -21.01
N ALA A 62 -6.94 3.15 -21.17
CA ALA A 62 -8.01 3.42 -20.20
C ALA A 62 -7.66 2.85 -18.82
N PHE A 63 -7.23 1.59 -18.75
CA PHE A 63 -6.79 0.93 -17.53
C PHE A 63 -5.61 1.68 -16.90
N ALA A 64 -4.52 1.90 -17.66
CA ALA A 64 -3.30 2.52 -17.15
C ALA A 64 -3.55 3.93 -16.58
N LYS A 65 -4.43 4.72 -17.21
CA LYS A 65 -4.77 6.07 -16.74
C LYS A 65 -5.42 6.04 -15.35
N HIS A 66 -6.28 5.07 -15.07
CA HIS A 66 -6.92 4.93 -13.76
C HIS A 66 -5.96 4.28 -12.75
N GLU A 67 -5.19 3.29 -13.20
CA GLU A 67 -4.23 2.56 -12.37
C GLU A 67 -3.10 3.47 -11.85
N ILE A 68 -2.66 4.47 -12.62
CA ILE A 68 -1.72 5.51 -12.15
C ILE A 68 -2.26 6.21 -10.89
N GLY A 69 -3.57 6.52 -10.87
CA GLY A 69 -4.21 7.17 -9.73
C GLY A 69 -4.18 6.30 -8.47
N VAL A 70 -4.46 5.00 -8.63
CA VAL A 70 -4.40 4.04 -7.53
C VAL A 70 -2.97 3.82 -7.06
N ASN A 71 -2.02 3.66 -7.97
CA ASN A 71 -0.59 3.51 -7.65
C ASN A 71 -0.04 4.71 -6.87
N ASN A 72 -0.44 5.93 -7.24
CA ASN A 72 -0.05 7.13 -6.49
C ASN A 72 -0.62 7.13 -5.07
N LYS A 73 -1.91 6.79 -4.89
CA LYS A 73 -2.50 6.65 -3.54
C LYS A 73 -1.77 5.60 -2.71
N LEU A 74 -1.49 4.43 -3.28
CA LEU A 74 -0.79 3.35 -2.59
C LEU A 74 0.62 3.78 -2.19
N LYS A 75 1.32 4.51 -3.06
CA LYS A 75 2.63 5.08 -2.78
C LYS A 75 2.58 6.11 -1.65
N GLU A 76 1.60 7.00 -1.65
CA GLU A 76 1.41 7.99 -0.57
C GLU A 76 1.11 7.32 0.77
N LEU A 77 0.26 6.28 0.78
CA LEU A 77 -0.03 5.47 1.96
C LEU A 77 1.23 4.78 2.48
N ALA A 78 2.00 4.12 1.61
CA ALA A 78 3.26 3.47 1.99
C ALA A 78 4.29 4.46 2.54
N GLN A 79 4.38 5.66 1.96
CA GLN A 79 5.24 6.74 2.46
C GLN A 79 4.77 7.27 3.81
N SER A 80 3.47 7.44 4.01
CA SER A 80 2.89 7.86 5.29
C SER A 80 3.15 6.82 6.38
N LEU A 81 2.99 5.52 6.07
CA LEU A 81 3.25 4.42 6.99
C LEU A 81 4.73 4.38 7.42
N LEU A 82 5.65 4.56 6.47
CA LEU A 82 7.09 4.64 6.72
C LEU A 82 7.46 5.89 7.56
N GLY A 83 6.83 7.03 7.27
CA GLY A 83 7.01 8.28 7.99
C GLY A 83 6.56 8.17 9.45
N SER A 84 5.36 7.64 9.69
CA SER A 84 4.81 7.37 11.02
C SER A 84 5.69 6.42 11.82
N SER A 85 6.19 5.34 11.20
CA SER A 85 7.11 4.39 11.83
C SER A 85 8.42 5.05 12.28
N LYS A 86 8.98 5.95 11.46
CA LYS A 86 10.21 6.69 11.79
C LYS A 86 10.01 7.67 12.95
N ASP A 87 8.87 8.35 12.99
CA ASP A 87 8.51 9.26 14.08
C ASP A 87 8.28 8.51 15.39
N GLU A 88 7.68 7.32 15.33
CA GLU A 88 7.43 6.48 16.49
C GLU A 88 8.72 5.90 17.10
N VAL A 89 9.65 5.42 16.25
CA VAL A 89 11.01 5.02 16.66
C VAL A 89 11.76 6.20 17.26
N THR A 90 11.66 7.38 16.65
CA THR A 90 12.32 8.60 17.16
C THR A 90 11.76 9.01 18.54
N ARG A 91 10.43 8.91 18.75
CA ARG A 91 9.79 9.15 20.05
C ARG A 91 10.21 8.13 21.10
N LEU A 92 10.27 6.85 20.75
CA LEU A 92 10.73 5.78 21.65
C LEU A 92 12.19 5.96 22.09
N VAL A 93 13.09 6.33 21.16
CA VAL A 93 14.50 6.61 21.47
C VAL A 93 14.62 7.82 22.41
N ARG A 94 13.87 8.90 22.15
CA ARG A 94 13.84 10.07 23.05
C ARG A 94 13.23 9.75 24.42
N GLY A 95 12.17 8.95 24.46
CA GLY A 95 11.55 8.47 25.71
C GLY A 95 12.51 7.63 26.55
N LYS A 96 13.24 6.68 25.92
CA LYS A 96 14.27 5.89 26.59
C LYS A 96 15.46 6.74 27.08
N ALA A 97 15.85 7.76 26.33
CA ALA A 97 16.90 8.69 26.73
C ALA A 97 16.48 9.59 27.92
N ALA A 98 15.22 10.01 27.98
CA ALA A 98 14.68 10.82 29.08
C ALA A 98 14.63 10.04 30.40
N VAL A 99 14.24 8.77 30.38
CA VAL A 99 14.21 7.89 31.58
C VAL A 99 15.63 7.66 32.14
N LYS A 100 16.66 7.70 31.29
CA LYS A 100 18.07 7.55 31.72
C LYS A 100 18.66 8.79 32.42
N LYS A 101 17.99 9.96 32.34
CA LYS A 101 18.43 11.20 33.02
C LYS A 101 17.90 11.34 34.46
N TYR A 102 17.01 10.45 34.90
CA TYR A 102 16.43 10.46 36.25
C TYR A 102 16.84 9.24 37.09
N LYS A 103 18.03 8.67 36.83
CA LYS A 103 18.68 7.71 37.71
C LYS A 103 19.98 8.28 38.25
#